data_AF-A0A917M786-F1
#
_entry.id   AF-A0A917M786-F1
#
_cell.length_a   1.000
_cell.length_b   1.000
_cell.length_c   1.000
_cell.angle_alpha   90.00
_cell.angle_beta   90.00
_cell.angle_gamma   90.00
#
_symmetry.space_group_name_H-M   'P 1'
#
loop_
_entity.id
_entity.type
_entity.pdbx_description
1 polymer ?
#
loop_
_entity_poly.entity_id
_entity_poly.type
_entity_poly.pdbx_seq_one_letter_code
_entity_poly.pdbx_strand_id
1 'polypeptide(L)'
;MKKILSISLFIILLTACGSEGSHERPQDIRNKVWNEGQQIAITVKHYVEQGQKEELKEFAHVAGTFGGYKNREDTNESEIKLVESVSDFYQQSLFYGIFGDGVEKNKGYYKALKAVEGIFGEKALDYSNYDVTKLEPLLITVAGDQLKQDEQEDANSPVEQFKRENKISLDAKTVQFNMANNLDKSFAISGVLELDDYYNYGFKKEETHFSTYLIPDDGTYSDGWYLYFSRKDFEELFNDLLNGEKHVLVEAKIPSYQYEEQQGKMANVYTAEW
;
A
#
# COMPACT_ATOMS: atom_id res chain seq x y z
N MET A 1 -3.56 -28.15 -55.75
CA MET A 1 -2.78 -28.83 -54.69
C MET A 1 -2.98 -28.06 -53.38
N LYS A 2 -3.88 -28.51 -52.50
CA LYS A 2 -4.14 -27.90 -51.19
C LYS A 2 -3.31 -28.64 -50.13
N LYS A 3 -2.40 -27.94 -49.45
CA LYS A 3 -1.66 -28.49 -48.32
C LYS A 3 -2.53 -28.36 -47.06
N ILE A 4 -2.93 -29.50 -46.50
CA ILE A 4 -3.57 -29.57 -45.19
C ILE A 4 -2.46 -29.50 -44.15
N LEU A 5 -2.44 -28.42 -43.36
CA LEU A 5 -1.59 -28.29 -42.18
C LEU A 5 -2.19 -29.22 -41.11
N SER A 6 -1.51 -30.32 -40.81
CA SER A 6 -1.86 -31.21 -39.72
C SER A 6 -1.35 -30.59 -38.42
N ILE A 7 -2.24 -29.92 -37.67
CA ILE A 7 -1.97 -29.47 -36.30
C ILE A 7 -2.11 -30.72 -35.43
N SER A 8 -0.97 -31.32 -35.08
CA SER A 8 -0.91 -32.39 -34.09
C SER A 8 -1.13 -31.77 -32.70
N LEU A 9 -2.37 -31.85 -32.23
CA LEU A 9 -2.75 -31.55 -30.85
C LEU A 9 -2.12 -32.62 -29.95
N PHE A 10 -0.94 -32.35 -29.40
CA PHE A 10 -0.30 -33.21 -28.40
C PHE A 10 -1.02 -32.97 -27.05
N ILE A 11 -2.14 -33.64 -26.85
CA ILE A 11 -2.73 -33.80 -25.52
C ILE A 11 -1.81 -34.78 -24.78
N ILE A 12 -0.84 -34.25 -24.02
CA ILE A 12 -0.17 -35.04 -22.99
C ILE A 12 -1.21 -35.25 -21.89
N LEU A 13 -1.97 -36.33 -22.03
CA LEU A 13 -2.70 -36.95 -20.95
C LEU A 13 -1.64 -37.44 -19.95
N LEU A 14 -1.30 -36.62 -18.97
CA LEU A 14 -0.78 -37.12 -17.70
C LEU A 14 -1.92 -37.92 -17.07
N THR A 15 -2.04 -39.20 -17.44
CA THR A 15 -2.80 -40.18 -16.67
C THR A 15 -2.06 -40.38 -15.36
N ALA A 16 -2.22 -39.44 -14.43
CA ALA A 16 -1.90 -39.64 -13.04
C ALA A 16 -2.91 -40.65 -12.49
N CYS A 17 -2.58 -41.94 -12.59
CA CYS A 17 -3.16 -42.94 -11.72
C CYS A 17 -2.83 -42.52 -10.28
N GLY A 18 -3.88 -42.30 -9.48
CA GLY A 18 -3.77 -41.73 -8.14
C GLY A 18 -2.81 -42.50 -7.24
N SER A 19 -1.65 -41.91 -6.98
CA SER A 19 -0.90 -42.17 -5.76
C SER A 19 -1.28 -41.10 -4.76
N GLU A 20 -1.89 -41.50 -3.65
CA GLU A 20 -2.25 -40.65 -2.50
C GLU A 20 -1.00 -40.13 -1.74
N GLY A 21 0.04 -39.70 -2.45
CA GLY A 21 1.35 -39.35 -1.90
C GLY A 21 1.88 -38.05 -2.48
N SER A 22 2.95 -37.52 -1.89
CA SER A 22 3.69 -36.37 -2.43
C SER A 22 4.37 -36.75 -3.74
N HIS A 23 4.26 -35.89 -4.75
CA HIS A 23 4.99 -36.05 -6.00
C HIS A 23 6.38 -35.42 -5.88
N GLU A 24 7.38 -36.05 -6.49
CA GLU A 24 8.71 -35.44 -6.63
C GLU A 24 8.67 -34.28 -7.62
N ARG A 25 9.44 -33.22 -7.32
CA ARG A 25 9.60 -32.07 -8.22
C ARG A 25 10.18 -32.53 -9.57
N PRO A 26 9.57 -32.21 -10.71
CA PRO A 26 10.17 -32.41 -12.03
C PRO A 26 11.50 -31.67 -12.19
N GLN A 27 12.50 -32.32 -12.79
CA GLN A 27 13.86 -31.77 -12.90
C GLN A 27 13.94 -30.46 -13.68
N ASP A 28 13.00 -30.24 -14.60
CA ASP A 28 12.86 -29.05 -15.42
C ASP A 28 12.20 -27.87 -14.69
N ILE A 29 11.58 -28.06 -13.53
CA ILE A 29 11.03 -26.96 -12.73
C ILE A 29 12.07 -26.52 -11.69
N ARG A 30 12.45 -25.24 -11.65
CA ARG A 30 13.38 -24.72 -10.63
C ARG A 30 12.84 -25.00 -9.23
N ASN A 31 13.74 -25.38 -8.30
CA ASN A 31 13.42 -25.57 -6.87
C ASN A 31 12.59 -24.42 -6.31
N LYS A 32 12.95 -23.18 -6.67
CA LYS A 32 12.28 -21.96 -6.21
C LYS A 32 10.80 -21.93 -6.62
N VAL A 33 10.51 -22.07 -7.92
CA VAL A 33 9.14 -22.01 -8.45
C VAL A 33 8.28 -23.15 -7.90
N TRP A 34 8.86 -24.35 -7.77
CA TRP A 34 8.16 -25.49 -7.16
C TRP A 34 7.79 -25.23 -5.70
N ASN A 35 8.77 -24.84 -4.88
CA ASN A 35 8.58 -24.63 -3.46
C ASN A 35 7.57 -23.50 -3.20
N GLU A 36 7.73 -22.37 -3.89
CA GLU A 36 6.83 -21.23 -3.75
C GLU A 36 5.40 -21.59 -4.19
N GLY A 37 5.24 -22.29 -5.31
CA GLY A 37 3.94 -22.74 -5.79
C GLY A 37 3.26 -23.70 -4.83
N GLN A 38 4.01 -24.63 -4.23
CA GLN A 38 3.50 -25.56 -3.23
C GLN A 38 3.03 -24.82 -1.97
N GLN A 39 3.84 -23.89 -1.45
CA GLN A 39 3.48 -23.15 -0.24
C GLN A 39 2.28 -22.23 -0.46
N ILE A 40 2.17 -21.59 -1.64
CA ILE A 40 0.96 -20.85 -2.01
C ILE A 40 -0.26 -21.78 -2.01
N ALA A 41 -0.17 -22.95 -2.64
CA ALA A 41 -1.28 -23.90 -2.67
C ALA A 41 -1.68 -24.40 -1.26
N ILE A 42 -0.71 -24.67 -0.38
CA ILE A 42 -0.94 -25.02 1.03
C ILE A 42 -1.70 -23.90 1.75
N THR A 43 -1.20 -22.65 1.66
CA THR A 43 -1.80 -21.50 2.33
C THR A 43 -3.23 -21.26 1.84
N VAL A 44 -3.45 -21.27 0.52
CA VAL A 44 -4.77 -21.05 -0.08
C VAL A 44 -5.76 -22.14 0.34
N LYS A 45 -5.35 -23.41 0.29
CA LYS A 45 -6.17 -24.54 0.73
C LYS A 45 -6.56 -24.39 2.21
N HIS A 46 -5.58 -24.07 3.06
CA HIS A 46 -5.81 -23.85 4.49
C HIS A 46 -6.82 -22.74 4.76
N TYR A 47 -6.67 -21.56 4.14
CA TYR A 47 -7.61 -20.45 4.33
C TYR A 47 -9.03 -20.79 3.88
N VAL A 48 -9.19 -21.54 2.79
CA VAL A 48 -10.51 -22.01 2.36
C VAL A 48 -11.10 -23.00 3.37
N GLU A 49 -10.31 -23.97 3.85
CA GLU A 49 -10.75 -24.99 4.82
C GLU A 49 -11.12 -24.40 6.18
N GLN A 50 -10.42 -23.35 6.62
CA GLN A 50 -10.72 -22.64 7.88
C GLN A 50 -11.81 -21.57 7.73
N GLY A 51 -12.33 -21.34 6.52
CA GLY A 51 -13.27 -20.26 6.25
C GLY A 51 -12.69 -18.84 6.36
N GLN A 52 -11.36 -18.71 6.38
CA GLN A 52 -10.61 -17.44 6.47
C GLN A 52 -10.47 -16.75 5.10
N LYS A 53 -11.61 -16.45 4.49
CA LYS A 53 -11.66 -15.97 3.10
C LYS A 53 -11.11 -14.55 2.92
N GLU A 54 -11.14 -13.71 3.96
CA GLU A 54 -10.59 -12.36 3.93
C GLU A 54 -9.05 -12.38 3.86
N GLU A 55 -8.40 -13.36 4.51
CA GLU A 55 -6.95 -13.56 4.45
C GLU A 55 -6.44 -13.86 3.03
N LEU A 56 -7.29 -14.45 2.17
CA LEU A 56 -6.94 -14.63 0.76
C LEU A 56 -6.73 -13.29 0.04
N LYS A 57 -7.46 -12.23 0.42
CA LYS A 57 -7.30 -10.90 -0.19
C LYS A 57 -5.95 -10.28 0.19
N GLU A 58 -5.55 -10.41 1.45
CA GLU A 58 -4.25 -9.95 1.93
C GLU A 58 -3.10 -10.72 1.26
N PHE A 59 -3.35 -11.98 0.89
CA PHE A 59 -2.40 -12.82 0.16
C PHE A 59 -2.28 -12.52 -1.35
N ALA A 60 -3.08 -11.58 -1.88
CA ALA A 60 -3.14 -11.28 -3.31
C ALA A 60 -1.81 -10.84 -3.91
N HIS A 61 -1.02 -10.04 -3.18
CA HIS A 61 0.29 -9.59 -3.65
C HIS A 61 1.28 -10.74 -3.79
N VAL A 62 1.28 -11.70 -2.84
CA VAL A 62 2.16 -12.88 -2.92
C VAL A 62 1.78 -13.77 -4.11
N ALA A 63 0.48 -14.05 -4.28
CA ALA A 63 -0.02 -14.83 -5.41
C ALA A 63 0.23 -14.12 -6.76
N GLY A 64 0.07 -12.79 -6.81
CA GLY A 64 0.35 -11.97 -7.99
C GLY A 64 1.82 -11.98 -8.38
N THR A 65 2.73 -11.80 -7.42
CA THR A 65 4.18 -11.86 -7.64
C THR A 65 4.62 -13.23 -8.14
N PHE A 66 4.05 -14.31 -7.59
CA PHE A 66 4.28 -15.66 -8.11
C PHE A 66 3.73 -15.82 -9.54
N GLY A 67 2.53 -15.31 -9.81
CA GLY A 67 1.95 -15.26 -11.16
C GLY A 67 2.84 -14.56 -12.18
N GLY A 68 3.70 -13.63 -11.75
CA GLY A 68 4.69 -12.93 -12.57
C GLY A 68 5.80 -13.81 -13.13
N TYR A 69 6.04 -15.02 -12.59
CA TYR A 69 7.05 -15.94 -13.13
C TYR A 69 6.81 -16.28 -14.60
N LYS A 70 5.54 -16.39 -15.03
CA LYS A 70 5.19 -16.76 -16.42
C LYS A 70 5.67 -15.74 -17.46
N ASN A 71 5.99 -14.51 -17.03
CA ASN A 71 6.42 -13.42 -17.91
C ASN A 71 7.95 -13.26 -17.94
N ARG A 72 8.72 -14.07 -17.21
CA ARG A 72 10.19 -13.97 -17.19
C ARG A 72 10.79 -14.71 -18.37
N GLU A 73 11.85 -14.14 -18.95
CA GLU A 73 12.57 -14.73 -20.09
C GLU A 73 13.17 -16.10 -19.78
N ASP A 74 13.49 -16.36 -18.51
CA ASP A 74 14.14 -17.59 -18.06
C ASP A 74 13.16 -18.69 -17.60
N THR A 75 11.85 -18.46 -17.72
CA THR A 75 10.82 -19.42 -17.32
C THR A 75 10.48 -20.37 -18.45
N ASN A 76 10.54 -21.68 -18.19
CA ASN A 76 10.21 -22.71 -19.18
C ASN A 76 8.72 -23.10 -19.18
N GLU A 77 8.31 -23.91 -20.16
CA GLU A 77 6.90 -24.30 -20.36
C GLU A 77 6.30 -25.06 -19.15
N SER A 78 7.08 -25.91 -18.50
CA SER A 78 6.61 -26.67 -17.32
C SER A 78 6.40 -25.75 -16.12
N GLU A 79 7.27 -24.77 -15.94
CA GLU A 79 7.10 -23.74 -14.91
C GLU A 79 5.90 -22.83 -15.20
N ILE A 80 5.68 -22.44 -16.46
CA ILE A 80 4.49 -21.67 -16.86
C ILE A 80 3.22 -22.43 -16.47
N LYS A 81 3.12 -23.73 -16.82
CA LYS A 81 1.96 -24.56 -16.49
C LYS A 81 1.74 -24.69 -14.98
N LEU A 82 2.82 -24.84 -14.21
CA LEU A 82 2.78 -24.84 -12.75
C LEU A 82 2.22 -23.52 -12.22
N VAL A 83 2.79 -22.40 -12.67
CA VAL A 83 2.41 -21.04 -12.24
C VAL A 83 0.95 -20.77 -12.57
N GLU A 84 0.49 -21.14 -13.76
CA GLU A 84 -0.90 -20.99 -14.20
C GLU A 84 -1.86 -21.84 -13.35
N SER A 85 -1.49 -23.08 -13.04
CA SER A 85 -2.35 -23.98 -12.24
C SER A 85 -2.53 -23.47 -10.81
N VAL A 86 -1.44 -23.00 -10.18
CA VAL A 86 -1.48 -22.41 -8.84
C VAL A 86 -2.22 -21.07 -8.85
N SER A 87 -2.02 -20.25 -9.89
CA SER A 87 -2.72 -18.97 -10.04
C SER A 87 -4.23 -19.16 -10.25
N ASP A 88 -4.65 -20.13 -11.07
CA ASP A 88 -6.05 -20.48 -11.24
C ASP A 88 -6.63 -20.99 -9.92
N PHE A 89 -5.93 -21.86 -9.20
CA PHE A 89 -6.38 -22.31 -7.87
C PHE A 89 -6.62 -21.17 -6.89
N TYR A 90 -5.70 -20.20 -6.82
CA TYR A 90 -5.89 -18.99 -6.01
C TYR A 90 -7.13 -18.18 -6.44
N GLN A 91 -7.27 -17.91 -7.76
CA GLN A 91 -8.40 -17.13 -8.28
C GLN A 91 -9.75 -17.84 -8.04
N GLN A 92 -9.84 -19.14 -8.28
CA GLN A 92 -11.03 -19.92 -8.00
C GLN A 92 -11.35 -19.96 -6.50
N SER A 93 -10.32 -19.93 -5.63
CA SER A 93 -10.50 -19.86 -4.18
C SER A 93 -11.04 -18.50 -3.72
N LEU A 94 -10.61 -17.40 -4.33
CA LEU A 94 -11.24 -16.09 -4.11
C LEU A 94 -12.71 -16.09 -4.52
N PHE A 95 -13.03 -16.63 -5.69
CA PHE A 95 -14.43 -16.73 -6.16
C PHE A 95 -15.29 -17.62 -5.25
N TYR A 96 -14.75 -18.75 -4.79
CA TYR A 96 -15.36 -19.59 -3.76
C TYR A 96 -15.63 -18.80 -2.47
N GLY A 97 -14.67 -17.96 -2.08
CA GLY A 97 -14.76 -17.04 -0.96
C GLY A 97 -16.00 -16.15 -1.05
N ILE A 98 -16.14 -15.46 -2.19
CA ILE A 98 -17.15 -14.42 -2.44
C ILE A 98 -18.56 -15.01 -2.63
N PHE A 99 -18.70 -16.14 -3.35
CA PHE A 99 -20.01 -16.61 -3.83
C PHE A 99 -20.65 -17.75 -3.01
N GLY A 100 -19.97 -18.29 -2.00
CA GLY A 100 -20.52 -19.21 -1.00
C GLY A 100 -20.76 -20.67 -1.45
N ASP A 101 -21.32 -21.48 -0.54
CA ASP A 101 -21.33 -22.97 -0.60
C ASP A 101 -22.33 -23.61 -1.60
N GLY A 102 -22.65 -22.93 -2.70
CA GLY A 102 -23.46 -23.51 -3.77
C GLY A 102 -22.66 -24.53 -4.59
N VAL A 103 -22.98 -25.82 -4.50
CA VAL A 103 -22.28 -26.93 -5.18
C VAL A 103 -22.03 -26.69 -6.67
N GLU A 104 -22.98 -26.06 -7.37
CA GLU A 104 -22.84 -25.76 -8.80
C GLU A 104 -21.90 -24.57 -9.10
N LYS A 105 -21.79 -23.62 -8.16
CA LYS A 105 -20.90 -22.45 -8.23
C LYS A 105 -19.45 -22.81 -7.86
N ASN A 106 -19.22 -23.95 -7.21
CA ASN A 106 -17.92 -24.35 -6.67
C ASN A 106 -17.14 -25.33 -7.56
N LYS A 107 -17.68 -25.67 -8.75
CA LYS A 107 -17.01 -26.55 -9.72
C LYS A 107 -15.63 -26.02 -10.13
N GLY A 108 -15.46 -24.69 -10.22
CA GLY A 108 -14.19 -24.05 -10.54
C GLY A 108 -13.12 -24.34 -9.48
N TYR A 109 -13.45 -24.09 -8.21
CA TYR A 109 -12.55 -24.36 -7.08
C TYR A 109 -12.10 -25.82 -7.03
N TYR A 110 -13.03 -26.78 -7.00
CA TYR A 110 -12.67 -28.19 -6.88
C TYR A 110 -11.87 -28.71 -8.09
N LYS A 111 -12.15 -28.18 -9.29
CA LYS A 111 -11.37 -28.50 -10.48
C LYS A 111 -9.93 -27.99 -10.35
N ALA A 112 -9.75 -26.75 -9.89
CA ALA A 112 -8.43 -26.17 -9.71
C ALA A 112 -7.66 -26.82 -8.55
N LEU A 113 -8.34 -27.16 -7.44
CA LEU A 113 -7.80 -27.93 -6.33
C LEU A 113 -7.27 -29.29 -6.81
N LYS A 114 -8.08 -30.03 -7.58
CA LYS A 114 -7.66 -31.33 -8.13
C LYS A 114 -6.47 -31.19 -9.09
N ALA A 115 -6.36 -30.07 -9.82
CA ALA A 115 -5.20 -29.80 -10.67
C ALA A 115 -3.92 -29.62 -9.84
N VAL A 116 -3.94 -28.81 -8.78
CA VAL A 116 -2.75 -28.62 -7.92
C VAL A 116 -2.43 -29.87 -7.09
N GLU A 117 -3.42 -30.63 -6.64
CA GLU A 117 -3.22 -31.95 -6.02
C GLU A 117 -2.60 -32.95 -7.00
N GLY A 118 -2.97 -32.91 -8.28
CA GLY A 118 -2.35 -33.72 -9.32
C GLY A 118 -0.89 -33.35 -9.60
N ILE A 119 -0.50 -32.11 -9.32
CA ILE A 119 0.89 -31.63 -9.48
C ILE A 119 1.72 -32.02 -8.25
N PHE A 120 1.31 -31.60 -7.05
CA PHE A 120 2.12 -31.74 -5.84
C PHE A 120 1.87 -33.04 -5.07
N GLY A 121 0.70 -33.65 -5.27
CA GLY A 121 0.19 -34.72 -4.42
C GLY A 121 -0.65 -34.16 -3.26
N GLU A 122 -1.79 -34.77 -2.98
CA GLU A 122 -2.73 -34.33 -1.93
C GLU A 122 -2.06 -34.18 -0.56
N LYS A 123 -1.26 -35.18 -0.15
CA LYS A 123 -0.52 -35.14 1.12
C LYS A 123 0.52 -34.02 1.19
N ALA A 124 1.07 -33.60 0.05
CA ALA A 124 2.04 -32.52 -0.01
C ALA A 124 1.39 -31.14 0.22
N LEU A 125 0.06 -31.05 0.12
CA LEU A 125 -0.72 -29.85 0.36
C LEU A 125 -1.34 -29.79 1.77
N ASP A 126 -1.00 -30.74 2.65
CA ASP A 126 -1.36 -30.64 4.07
C ASP A 126 -0.62 -29.46 4.73
N TYR A 127 -1.32 -28.73 5.61
CA TYR A 127 -0.77 -27.58 6.32
C TYR A 127 0.42 -27.95 7.22
N SER A 128 0.56 -29.22 7.64
CA SER A 128 1.76 -29.69 8.35
C SER A 128 3.05 -29.58 7.52
N ASN A 129 2.94 -29.42 6.20
CA ASN A 129 4.08 -29.19 5.30
C ASN A 129 4.31 -27.71 4.99
N TYR A 130 3.56 -26.82 5.64
CA TYR A 130 3.77 -25.38 5.50
C TYR A 130 5.14 -24.99 6.05
N ASP A 131 5.88 -24.21 5.26
CA ASP A 131 7.21 -23.73 5.55
C ASP A 131 7.39 -22.35 4.93
N VAL A 132 7.20 -21.32 5.76
CA VAL A 132 7.27 -19.91 5.36
C VAL A 132 8.64 -19.53 4.78
N THR A 133 9.72 -20.24 5.17
CA THR A 133 11.07 -19.94 4.66
C THR A 133 11.18 -20.15 3.15
N LYS A 134 10.33 -21.00 2.59
CA LYS A 134 10.20 -21.22 1.14
C LYS A 134 9.43 -20.11 0.42
N LEU A 135 8.72 -19.25 1.15
CA LEU A 135 8.05 -18.05 0.63
C LEU A 135 8.84 -16.76 0.84
N GLU A 136 9.89 -16.77 1.66
CA GLU A 136 10.71 -15.58 1.96
C GLU A 136 11.13 -14.79 0.72
N PRO A 137 11.59 -15.40 -0.40
CA PRO A 137 11.98 -14.61 -1.56
C PRO A 137 10.82 -13.83 -2.18
N LEU A 138 9.60 -14.39 -2.17
CA LEU A 138 8.41 -13.70 -2.64
C LEU A 138 7.98 -12.60 -1.67
N LEU A 139 8.01 -12.87 -0.37
CA LEU A 139 7.65 -11.89 0.66
C LEU A 139 8.58 -10.68 0.64
N ILE A 140 9.90 -10.90 0.47
CA ILE A 140 10.88 -9.82 0.30
C ILE A 140 10.59 -9.01 -0.97
N THR A 141 10.22 -9.67 -2.08
CA THR A 141 9.88 -8.98 -3.33
C THR A 141 8.64 -8.10 -3.14
N VAL A 142 7.59 -8.64 -2.52
CA VAL A 142 6.34 -7.91 -2.23
C VAL A 142 6.61 -6.71 -1.33
N ALA A 143 7.36 -6.89 -0.23
CA ALA A 143 7.70 -5.80 0.67
C ALA A 143 8.53 -4.71 -0.04
N GLY A 144 9.47 -5.09 -0.90
CA GLY A 144 10.27 -4.14 -1.68
C GLY A 144 9.45 -3.35 -2.69
N ASP A 145 8.43 -3.95 -3.31
CA ASP A 145 7.55 -3.26 -4.24
C ASP A 145 6.53 -2.35 -3.53
N GLN A 146 6.04 -2.76 -2.35
CA GLN A 146 5.22 -1.90 -1.48
C GLN A 146 5.98 -0.64 -1.05
N LEU A 147 7.23 -0.79 -0.58
CA LEU A 147 8.06 0.37 -0.20
C LEU A 147 8.25 1.37 -1.34
N LYS A 148 8.46 0.89 -2.57
CA LYS A 148 8.58 1.78 -3.74
C LYS A 148 7.27 2.48 -4.10
N GLN A 149 6.15 1.79 -3.93
CA GLN A 149 4.84 2.38 -4.16
C GLN A 149 4.56 3.48 -3.14
N ASP A 150 4.83 3.22 -1.85
CA ASP A 150 4.66 4.19 -0.78
C ASP A 150 5.56 5.42 -1.00
N GLU A 151 6.83 5.23 -1.40
CA GLU A 151 7.74 6.33 -1.75
C GLU A 151 7.25 7.16 -2.94
N GLN A 152 6.66 6.52 -3.96
CA GLN A 152 6.11 7.21 -5.12
C GLN A 152 4.80 7.94 -4.83
N GLU A 153 3.97 7.39 -3.95
CA GLU A 153 2.72 7.99 -3.50
C GLU A 153 3.02 9.22 -2.63
N ASP A 154 3.99 9.13 -1.72
CA ASP A 154 4.43 10.24 -0.89
C ASP A 154 5.02 11.40 -1.73
N ALA A 155 5.86 11.07 -2.72
CA ALA A 155 6.43 12.07 -3.63
C ALA A 155 5.37 12.82 -4.49
N ASN A 156 4.21 12.22 -4.70
CA ASN A 156 3.10 12.82 -5.46
C ASN A 156 1.97 13.32 -4.54
N SER A 157 2.17 13.34 -3.23
CA SER A 157 1.19 13.87 -2.29
C SER A 157 0.91 15.36 -2.55
N PRO A 158 -0.29 15.86 -2.21
CA PRO A 158 -0.60 17.29 -2.27
C PRO A 158 0.41 18.15 -1.51
N VAL A 159 0.94 17.66 -0.38
CA VAL A 159 1.94 18.35 0.43
C VAL A 159 3.27 18.49 -0.29
N GLU A 160 3.77 17.42 -0.92
CA GLU A 160 5.02 17.49 -1.69
C GLU A 160 4.87 18.32 -2.97
N GLN A 161 3.69 18.31 -3.60
CA GLN A 161 3.38 19.23 -4.70
C GLN A 161 3.41 20.68 -4.23
N PHE A 162 2.69 21.02 -3.16
CA PHE A 162 2.66 22.35 -2.57
C PHE A 162 4.07 22.84 -2.20
N LYS A 163 4.90 21.97 -1.60
CA LYS A 163 6.30 22.27 -1.27
C LYS A 163 7.14 22.57 -2.51
N ARG A 164 7.00 21.80 -3.60
CA ARG A 164 7.71 22.06 -4.86
C ARG A 164 7.31 23.40 -5.48
N GLU A 165 6.01 23.66 -5.57
CA GLU A 165 5.47 24.87 -6.20
C GLU A 165 5.92 26.14 -5.44
N ASN A 166 5.92 26.07 -4.10
CA ASN A 166 6.31 27.17 -3.23
C ASN A 166 7.81 27.15 -2.85
N LYS A 167 8.60 26.21 -3.38
CA LYS A 167 10.05 26.05 -3.12
C LYS A 167 10.39 25.91 -1.62
N ILE A 168 9.56 25.16 -0.90
CA ILE A 168 9.69 24.89 0.52
C ILE A 168 10.43 23.56 0.71
N SER A 169 11.45 23.55 1.56
CA SER A 169 12.22 22.33 1.88
C SER A 169 11.97 21.78 3.27
N LEU A 170 11.33 22.54 4.15
CA LEU A 170 11.11 22.17 5.56
C LEU A 170 9.65 21.77 5.80
N ASP A 171 9.47 20.77 6.65
CA ASP A 171 8.19 20.42 7.27
C ASP A 171 8.09 21.05 8.68
N ALA A 172 6.86 21.16 9.19
CA ALA A 172 6.62 21.70 10.53
C ALA A 172 7.27 20.91 11.66
N LYS A 173 7.43 19.58 11.53
CA LYS A 173 8.02 18.74 12.58
C LYS A 173 9.50 19.05 12.77
N THR A 174 10.22 19.19 11.67
CA THR A 174 11.61 19.65 11.61
C THR A 174 11.76 21.02 12.28
N VAL A 175 10.83 21.94 12.02
CA VAL A 175 10.86 23.27 12.63
C VAL A 175 10.48 23.22 14.12
N GLN A 176 9.47 22.44 14.52
CA GLN A 176 9.00 22.31 15.90
C GLN A 176 10.14 21.95 16.87
N PHE A 177 10.98 20.98 16.49
CA PHE A 177 12.10 20.54 17.34
C PHE A 177 13.36 21.40 17.20
N ASN A 178 13.36 22.42 16.34
CA ASN A 178 14.53 23.26 16.07
C ASN A 178 14.16 24.70 15.63
N MET A 179 13.22 25.35 16.31
CA MET A 179 12.65 26.63 15.88
C MET A 179 13.70 27.75 15.78
N ALA A 180 14.56 27.89 16.80
CA ALA A 180 15.56 28.95 16.86
C ALA A 180 16.55 28.94 15.68
N ASN A 181 16.84 27.77 15.10
CA ASN A 181 17.74 27.64 13.94
C ASN A 181 16.99 27.69 12.58
N ASN A 182 15.66 27.82 12.61
CA ASN A 182 14.79 27.85 11.44
C ASN A 182 13.94 29.12 11.35
N LEU A 183 14.30 30.17 12.09
CA LEU A 183 13.70 31.50 11.94
C LEU A 183 13.84 32.01 10.51
N ASP A 184 12.82 32.73 10.04
CA ASP A 184 12.70 33.31 8.70
C ASP A 184 12.72 32.31 7.53
N LYS A 185 12.78 30.99 7.79
CA LYS A 185 12.70 29.94 6.76
C LYS A 185 11.25 29.48 6.56
N SER A 186 10.84 29.29 5.31
CA SER A 186 9.55 28.69 4.98
C SER A 186 9.51 27.24 5.41
N PHE A 187 8.39 26.81 5.98
CA PHE A 187 8.04 25.42 6.17
C PHE A 187 6.59 25.18 5.78
N ALA A 188 6.29 23.95 5.39
CA ALA A 188 4.95 23.52 5.02
C ALA A 188 4.31 22.75 6.17
N ILE A 189 3.00 22.92 6.31
CA ILE A 189 2.17 22.15 7.23
C ILE A 189 0.80 21.93 6.60
N SER A 190 0.31 20.70 6.71
CA SER A 190 -1.01 20.27 6.24
C SER A 190 -1.80 19.78 7.43
N GLY A 191 -3.08 20.13 7.51
CA GLY A 191 -3.91 19.73 8.63
C GLY A 191 -5.25 20.44 8.69
N VAL A 192 -5.95 20.21 9.80
CA VAL A 192 -7.24 20.82 10.08
C VAL A 192 -7.04 22.12 10.84
N LEU A 193 -7.60 23.20 10.32
CA LEU A 193 -7.49 24.57 10.79
C LEU A 193 -8.83 25.05 11.36
N GLU A 194 -8.79 25.66 12.53
CA GLU A 194 -9.94 26.33 13.17
C GLU A 194 -9.57 27.74 13.67
N LEU A 195 -10.57 28.62 13.80
CA LEU A 195 -10.36 29.94 14.41
C LEU A 195 -10.01 29.80 15.89
N ASP A 196 -9.08 30.64 16.34
CA ASP A 196 -8.68 30.74 17.75
C ASP A 196 -8.58 32.23 18.13
N ASP A 197 -8.56 32.53 19.43
CA ASP A 197 -8.37 33.87 19.99
C ASP A 197 -7.04 34.01 20.74
N TYR A 198 -6.13 33.05 20.58
CA TYR A 198 -4.82 33.06 21.21
C TYR A 198 -3.84 34.05 20.53
N TYR A 199 -3.65 35.21 21.16
CA TYR A 199 -2.65 36.22 20.77
C TYR A 199 -1.63 36.42 21.89
N ASN A 200 -0.40 35.93 21.69
CA ASN A 200 0.65 36.01 22.70
C ASN A 200 2.03 36.23 22.08
N TYR A 201 3.04 36.49 22.90
CA TYR A 201 4.43 36.75 22.47
C TYR A 201 4.51 37.91 21.45
N GLY A 202 5.32 37.79 20.40
CA GLY A 202 5.42 38.79 19.33
C GLY A 202 4.20 38.86 18.40
N PHE A 203 3.17 38.05 18.60
CA PHE A 203 1.99 37.91 17.73
C PHE A 203 0.74 38.55 18.36
N LYS A 204 0.76 39.88 18.52
CA LYS A 204 -0.27 40.66 19.23
C LYS A 204 -1.18 41.51 18.33
N LYS A 205 -1.00 41.46 17.01
CA LYS A 205 -1.63 42.37 16.04
C LYS A 205 -3.00 41.89 15.57
N GLU A 206 -3.95 41.74 16.49
CA GLU A 206 -5.32 41.28 16.21
C GLU A 206 -6.05 42.14 15.16
N GLU A 207 -5.71 43.43 15.08
CA GLU A 207 -6.30 44.38 14.15
C GLU A 207 -5.91 44.11 12.68
N THR A 208 -4.77 43.45 12.45
CA THR A 208 -4.29 43.11 11.09
C THR A 208 -4.26 41.62 10.82
N HIS A 209 -4.29 40.77 11.87
CA HIS A 209 -4.17 39.32 11.75
C HIS A 209 -5.26 38.59 12.54
N PHE A 210 -5.71 37.45 12.04
CA PHE A 210 -6.52 36.51 12.79
C PHE A 210 -5.68 35.32 13.25
N SER A 211 -5.95 34.83 14.46
CA SER A 211 -5.30 33.64 15.02
C SER A 211 -6.11 32.40 14.69
N THR A 212 -5.41 31.30 14.46
CA THR A 212 -5.99 29.98 14.21
C THR A 212 -5.16 28.92 14.90
N TYR A 213 -5.77 27.76 15.11
CA TYR A 213 -5.09 26.57 15.57
C TYR A 213 -5.13 25.50 14.48
N LEU A 214 -3.96 24.96 14.11
CA LEU A 214 -3.83 23.90 13.12
C LEU A 214 -3.39 22.60 13.80
N ILE A 215 -4.13 21.52 13.60
CA ILE A 215 -3.73 20.16 13.99
C ILE A 215 -3.16 19.45 12.75
N PRO A 216 -1.86 19.08 12.73
CA PRO A 216 -1.23 18.46 11.57
C PRO A 216 -1.84 17.10 11.22
N ASP A 217 -1.88 16.76 9.93
CA ASP A 217 -2.37 15.45 9.46
C ASP A 217 -1.57 14.26 10.03
N ASP A 218 -0.27 14.45 10.27
CA ASP A 218 0.64 13.44 10.84
C ASP A 218 0.75 13.54 12.38
N GLY A 219 -0.12 14.31 13.02
CA GLY A 219 -0.01 14.71 14.42
C GLY A 219 -1.30 14.59 15.22
N THR A 220 -1.20 15.01 16.47
CA THR A 220 -2.33 15.13 17.39
C THR A 220 -2.48 16.57 17.86
N TYR A 221 -3.46 16.83 18.73
CA TYR A 221 -3.62 18.15 19.35
C TYR A 221 -2.31 18.65 20.00
N SER A 222 -1.50 17.80 20.64
CA SER A 222 -0.22 18.26 21.22
C SER A 222 0.81 18.72 20.17
N ASP A 223 0.61 18.36 18.91
CA ASP A 223 1.45 18.72 17.75
C ASP A 223 0.93 19.97 17.03
N GLY A 224 -0.16 20.57 17.49
CA GLY A 224 -0.78 21.72 16.84
C GLY A 224 0.01 23.04 16.88
N TRP A 225 -0.27 23.89 15.91
CA TRP A 225 0.39 25.18 15.66
C TRP A 225 -0.60 26.33 15.75
N TYR A 226 -0.22 27.40 16.44
CA TYR A 226 -0.91 28.67 16.36
C TYR A 226 -0.41 29.43 15.13
N LEU A 227 -1.32 29.73 14.21
CA LEU A 227 -0.99 30.36 12.95
C LEU A 227 -1.68 31.71 12.84
N TYR A 228 -0.95 32.69 12.33
CA TYR A 228 -1.42 34.06 12.22
C TYR A 228 -1.50 34.47 10.75
N PHE A 229 -2.72 34.76 10.31
CA PHE A 229 -3.03 35.06 8.92
C PHE A 229 -3.36 36.54 8.78
N SER A 230 -2.83 37.18 7.73
CA SER A 230 -3.21 38.54 7.36
C SER A 230 -4.72 38.60 7.05
N ARG A 231 -5.47 39.43 7.77
CA ARG A 231 -6.92 39.63 7.52
C ARG A 231 -7.19 40.12 6.09
N LYS A 232 -6.24 40.87 5.52
CA LYS A 232 -6.36 41.41 4.16
C LYS A 232 -6.15 40.34 3.10
N ASP A 233 -5.13 39.51 3.27
CA ASP A 233 -4.70 38.57 2.22
C ASP A 233 -5.50 37.25 2.30
N PHE A 234 -6.08 36.93 3.46
CA PHE A 234 -6.84 35.71 3.73
C PHE A 234 -8.28 36.00 4.20
N GLU A 235 -8.91 37.05 3.68
CA GLU A 235 -10.29 37.42 4.05
C GLU A 235 -11.29 36.28 3.74
N GLU A 236 -11.12 35.60 2.62
CA GLU A 236 -11.98 34.48 2.21
C GLU A 236 -11.86 33.30 3.18
N LEU A 237 -10.63 32.87 3.50
CA LEU A 237 -10.38 31.81 4.48
C LEU A 237 -10.95 32.18 5.87
N PHE A 238 -10.80 33.44 6.31
CA PHE A 238 -11.39 33.88 7.58
C PHE A 238 -12.91 33.69 7.62
N ASN A 239 -13.60 34.10 6.55
CA ASN A 239 -15.05 33.95 6.44
C ASN A 239 -15.47 32.48 6.36
N ASP A 240 -14.68 31.66 5.69
CA ASP A 240 -14.87 30.22 5.62
C ASP A 240 -14.76 29.56 6.99
N LEU A 241 -13.78 29.96 7.79
CA LEU A 241 -13.57 29.41 9.14
C LEU A 241 -14.64 29.85 10.15
N LEU A 242 -15.35 30.96 9.92
CA LEU A 242 -16.54 31.31 10.71
C LEU A 242 -17.65 30.25 10.61
N ASN A 243 -17.62 29.41 9.57
CA ASN A 243 -18.59 28.34 9.34
C ASN A 243 -18.09 26.95 9.78
N GLY A 244 -16.90 26.85 10.36
CA GLY A 244 -16.30 25.61 10.85
C GLY A 244 -14.86 25.41 10.38
N GLU A 245 -14.28 24.28 10.76
CA GLU A 245 -12.91 23.92 10.42
C GLU A 245 -12.69 23.71 8.91
N LYS A 246 -11.45 23.93 8.45
CA LYS A 246 -11.01 23.70 7.07
C LYS A 246 -9.75 22.84 7.07
N HIS A 247 -9.67 21.89 6.13
CA HIS A 247 -8.39 21.25 5.83
C HIS A 247 -7.57 22.20 4.96
N VAL A 248 -6.31 22.44 5.32
CA VAL A 248 -5.47 23.44 4.66
C VAL A 248 -4.06 22.91 4.45
N LEU A 249 -3.39 23.42 3.41
CA LEU A 249 -1.94 23.37 3.25
C LEU A 249 -1.41 24.80 3.32
N VAL A 250 -0.42 25.05 4.16
CA VAL A 250 0.10 26.42 4.34
C VAL A 250 1.63 26.49 4.29
N GLU A 251 2.12 27.60 3.72
CA GLU A 251 3.49 28.06 3.89
C GLU A 251 3.55 29.00 5.08
N ALA A 252 4.31 28.61 6.11
CA ALA A 252 4.48 29.40 7.32
C ALA A 252 5.95 29.77 7.56
N LYS A 253 6.17 30.87 8.30
CA LYS A 253 7.50 31.28 8.81
C LYS A 253 7.38 31.77 10.23
N ILE A 254 8.42 31.53 11.02
CA ILE A 254 8.60 32.15 12.33
C ILE A 254 9.47 33.40 12.12
N PRO A 255 8.91 34.62 12.14
CA PRO A 255 9.72 35.80 11.86
C PRO A 255 10.64 36.08 13.04
N SER A 256 11.94 36.25 12.79
CA SER A 256 12.92 36.45 13.86
C SER A 256 12.62 37.67 14.75
N TYR A 257 11.98 38.70 14.19
CA TYR A 257 11.60 39.91 14.93
C TYR A 257 10.37 39.72 15.85
N GLN A 258 9.61 38.63 15.70
CA GLN A 258 8.50 38.25 16.58
C GLN A 258 8.84 37.07 17.49
N TYR A 259 10.00 36.43 17.25
CA TYR A 259 10.42 35.26 18.00
C TYR A 259 10.83 35.63 19.42
N GLU A 260 10.24 34.95 20.39
CA GLU A 260 10.66 35.01 21.79
C GLU A 260 11.20 33.65 22.24
N GLU A 261 12.25 33.66 23.07
CA GLU A 261 12.81 32.44 23.61
C GLU A 261 11.73 31.64 24.37
N GLN A 262 11.66 30.34 24.13
CA GLN A 262 10.65 29.44 24.70
C GLN A 262 9.20 29.72 24.25
N GLN A 263 8.98 30.50 23.18
CA GLN A 263 7.64 30.57 22.59
C GLN A 263 7.19 29.18 22.11
N GLY A 264 5.87 28.99 22.10
CA GLY A 264 5.27 27.79 21.52
C GLY A 264 5.37 27.77 19.99
N LYS A 265 4.70 26.78 19.39
CA LYS A 265 4.58 26.59 17.94
C LYS A 265 3.71 27.70 17.33
N MET A 266 4.35 28.80 16.94
CA MET A 266 3.71 30.02 16.45
C MET A 266 4.39 30.51 15.19
N ALA A 267 3.60 30.83 14.15
CA ALA A 267 4.14 31.29 12.88
C ALA A 267 3.14 32.20 12.13
N ASN A 268 3.67 33.07 11.26
CA ASN A 268 2.85 33.78 10.29
C ASN A 268 2.69 32.92 9.04
N VAL A 269 1.51 33.00 8.43
CA VAL A 269 1.21 32.32 7.17
C VAL A 269 1.37 33.29 6.00
N TYR A 270 1.99 32.80 4.92
CA TYR A 270 2.30 33.56 3.71
C TYR A 270 1.54 33.05 2.49
N THR A 271 1.26 31.76 2.45
CA THR A 271 0.51 31.09 1.37
C THR A 271 -0.39 30.03 2.01
N ALA A 272 -1.61 29.86 1.49
CA ALA A 272 -2.53 28.82 1.94
C ALA A 272 -3.38 28.30 0.76
N GLU A 273 -3.67 27.01 0.78
CA GLU A 273 -4.64 26.32 -0.08
C GLU A 273 -5.64 25.57 0.81
N TRP A 274 -6.95 25.66 0.51
CA TRP A 274 -8.03 25.08 1.31
C TRP A 274 -9.28 24.77 0.48
#